data_AF-A0A1B1BFU4-F1
#
_entry.id   AF-A0A1B1BFU4-F1
#
_cell.length_a   1.000
_cell.length_b   1.000
_cell.length_c   1.000
_cell.angle_alpha   90.00
_cell.angle_beta   90.00
_cell.angle_gamma   90.00
#
_symmetry.space_group_name_H-M   'P 1'
#
loop_
_entity.id
_entity.type
_entity.pdbx_description
1 polymer ?
#
loop_
_entity_poly.entity_id
_entity_poly.type
_entity_poly.pdbx_seq_one_letter_code
_entity_poly.pdbx_strand_id
1 'polypeptide(L)'
;MTPRRATQQRLDPLGTLAAWPLAPLIAAIVLCYSVIATVLQQSQIQNPLLATLAVLAMAAAAGILVLATQPANAPFDGRLHLAMLGFALLGYLLEQFSRWGGNLLVQDDFGPVCIGFLLLALAPYRPWREIALSGAAASVVAIVITVPQQPYYEITVPIAVYAIVSATQILAPAAAGAAYSRRIVRSILAWQEDARRAIVARTEEARGQMARAVVEQQIAALRSGVIPFLTELLERRSVSAVDIAHAGQLAADVRRTLVAEFDRTWLDSVATRERAALTERGTPGLLVVADPDHRANAFRAEQRAATAALIGALCAAPGFDPHSLVVQIAGAAKPGAANALQPLVDTMTIQAALDLPPRRVRAVLRPYLGVIRVVFDNVRVTVRRPSLTIEFDSVRASHAADQADEAPATPATPAGVRARHTPRQVR
;
A
#
# COMPACT_ATOMS: atom_id res chain seq x y z
N MET A 1 4.43 5.34 -8.01
CA MET A 1 5.02 6.38 -7.15
C MET A 1 6.47 6.58 -7.56
N THR A 2 6.93 7.79 -7.91
CA THR A 2 8.35 7.97 -8.28
C THR A 2 9.26 7.83 -7.04
N PRO A 3 10.35 7.05 -7.09
CA PRO A 3 11.22 6.78 -5.93
C PRO A 3 11.84 8.04 -5.32
N ARG A 4 11.84 9.17 -6.05
CA ARG A 4 12.37 10.47 -5.59
C ARG A 4 11.58 11.12 -4.45
N ARG A 5 10.30 10.76 -4.24
CA ARG A 5 9.44 11.33 -3.19
C ARG A 5 9.06 10.31 -2.10
N ALA A 6 9.69 9.14 -2.11
CA ALA A 6 9.44 8.10 -1.14
C ALA A 6 10.08 8.46 0.20
N THR A 7 9.34 8.26 1.29
CA THR A 7 9.78 8.47 2.67
C THR A 7 9.34 7.27 3.49
N GLN A 8 10.01 7.01 4.62
CA GLN A 8 9.63 5.92 5.52
C GLN A 8 8.18 6.09 5.99
N GLN A 9 7.75 7.31 6.31
CA GLN A 9 6.36 7.64 6.67
C GLN A 9 5.32 7.18 5.65
N ARG A 10 5.65 7.17 4.36
CA ARG A 10 4.74 6.78 3.28
C ARG A 10 4.80 5.29 2.96
N LEU A 11 5.95 4.65 3.14
CA LEU A 11 6.15 3.23 2.81
C LEU A 11 5.86 2.31 3.99
N ASP A 12 6.11 2.78 5.22
CA ASP A 12 5.91 2.06 6.46
C ASP A 12 5.42 3.02 7.58
N PRO A 13 4.09 3.24 7.65
CA PRO A 13 3.50 4.10 8.67
C PRO A 13 3.65 3.54 10.09
N LEU A 14 3.76 2.21 10.25
CA LEU A 14 3.93 1.56 11.56
C LEU A 14 5.35 1.76 12.10
N GLY A 15 6.36 1.56 11.26
CA GLY A 15 7.75 1.88 11.63
C GLY A 15 7.95 3.36 11.94
N THR A 16 7.20 4.24 11.27
CA THR A 16 7.27 5.68 11.54
C THR A 16 6.56 6.07 12.83
N LEU A 17 5.44 5.40 13.18
CA LEU A 17 4.81 5.53 14.49
C LEU A 17 5.76 5.14 15.62
N ALA A 18 6.53 4.06 15.44
CA ALA A 18 7.53 3.63 16.42
C ALA A 18 8.70 4.64 16.54
N ALA A 19 9.05 5.32 15.46
CA ALA A 19 10.09 6.36 15.45
C ALA A 19 9.61 7.73 15.94
N TRP A 20 8.30 7.94 16.12
CA TRP A 20 7.75 9.23 16.52
C TRP A 20 8.35 9.83 17.80
N PRO A 21 8.59 9.07 18.89
CA PRO A 21 9.16 9.61 20.13
C PRO A 21 10.54 10.27 19.96
N LEU A 22 11.27 9.99 18.88
CA LEU A 22 12.56 10.64 18.59
C LEU A 22 12.40 12.13 18.30
N ALA A 23 11.29 12.55 17.67
CA ALA A 23 11.06 13.96 17.34
C ALA A 23 10.92 14.87 18.59
N PRO A 24 10.04 14.57 19.57
CA PRO A 24 9.98 15.36 20.81
C PRO A 24 11.24 15.23 21.66
N LEU A 25 11.93 14.08 21.63
CA LEU A 25 13.21 13.92 22.33
C LEU A 25 14.28 14.88 21.76
N ILE A 26 14.45 14.90 20.43
CA ILE A 26 15.41 15.79 19.77
C ILE A 26 15.01 17.26 19.95
N ALA A 27 13.70 17.57 19.85
CA ALA A 27 13.20 18.92 20.12
C ALA A 27 13.52 19.38 21.56
N ALA A 28 13.39 18.50 22.54
CA ALA A 28 13.76 18.79 23.93
C ALA A 28 15.27 19.01 24.09
N ILE A 29 16.10 18.20 23.43
CA ILE A 29 17.57 18.38 23.43
C ILE A 29 17.95 19.73 22.82
N VAL A 30 17.41 20.06 21.64
CA VAL A 30 17.65 21.34 20.95
C VAL A 30 17.27 22.53 21.84
N LEU A 31 16.09 22.47 22.46
CA LEU A 31 15.63 23.51 23.38
C LEU A 31 16.54 23.65 24.60
N CYS A 32 16.78 22.54 25.31
CA CYS A 32 17.60 22.54 26.52
C CYS A 32 19.02 23.05 26.22
N TYR A 33 19.62 22.57 25.14
CA TYR A 33 20.95 23.00 24.72
C TYR A 33 20.99 24.50 24.36
N SER A 34 20.01 25.01 23.61
CA SER A 34 19.96 26.44 23.27
C SER A 34 19.87 27.34 24.50
N VAL A 35 19.08 26.94 25.52
CA VAL A 35 18.96 27.68 26.78
C VAL A 35 20.25 27.60 27.58
N ILE A 36 20.80 26.39 27.77
CA ILE A 36 22.04 26.18 28.54
C ILE A 36 23.20 26.95 27.90
N ALA A 37 23.39 26.84 26.58
CA ALA A 37 24.43 27.57 25.85
C ALA A 37 24.28 29.08 26.02
N THR A 38 23.05 29.61 25.90
CA THR A 38 22.77 31.04 26.12
C THR A 38 23.15 31.50 27.52
N VAL A 39 22.83 30.71 28.56
CA VAL A 39 23.16 31.04 29.96
C VAL A 39 24.67 30.97 30.21
N LEU A 40 25.34 29.91 29.73
CA LEU A 40 26.79 29.74 29.92
C LEU A 40 27.60 30.81 29.20
N GLN A 41 27.10 31.33 28.08
CA GLN A 41 27.78 32.34 27.26
C GLN A 41 27.25 33.76 27.54
N GLN A 42 26.59 34.00 28.67
CA GLN A 42 25.97 35.30 28.99
C GLN A 42 26.96 36.48 28.93
N SER A 43 28.24 36.25 29.24
CA SER A 43 29.29 37.29 29.20
C SER A 43 29.67 37.72 27.78
N GLN A 44 29.34 36.91 26.77
CA GLN A 44 29.62 37.18 25.36
C GLN A 44 28.44 37.87 24.65
N ILE A 45 27.28 37.97 25.32
CA ILE A 45 26.06 38.55 24.75
C ILE A 45 26.12 40.07 24.84
N GLN A 46 26.18 40.72 23.68
CA GLN A 46 26.12 42.18 23.56
C GLN A 46 24.67 42.68 23.53
N ASN A 47 23.76 41.90 22.95
CA ASN A 47 22.35 42.25 22.85
C ASN A 47 21.44 41.12 23.40
N PRO A 48 20.92 41.25 24.65
CA PRO A 48 20.10 40.21 25.27
C PRO A 48 18.75 40.03 24.58
N LEU A 49 18.21 41.07 23.94
CA LEU A 49 16.96 40.96 23.18
C LEU A 49 17.14 40.02 21.98
N LEU A 50 18.25 40.13 21.23
CA LEU A 50 18.52 39.23 20.12
C LEU A 50 18.76 37.79 20.60
N ALA A 51 19.45 37.60 21.72
CA ALA A 51 19.67 36.28 22.30
C ALA A 51 18.35 35.60 22.73
N THR A 52 17.44 36.35 23.36
CA THR A 52 16.11 35.82 23.72
C THR A 52 15.28 35.47 22.48
N LEU A 53 15.28 36.33 21.45
CA LEU A 53 14.62 36.03 20.18
C LEU A 53 15.24 34.82 19.47
N ALA A 54 16.55 34.61 19.59
CA ALA A 54 17.24 33.44 19.03
C ALA A 54 16.71 32.13 19.63
N VAL A 55 16.61 32.08 20.97
CA VAL A 55 16.06 30.93 21.69
C VAL A 55 14.58 30.71 21.34
N LEU A 56 13.78 31.79 21.25
CA LEU A 56 12.37 31.69 20.85
C LEU A 56 12.19 31.20 19.41
N ALA A 57 13.02 31.64 18.47
CA ALA A 57 13.00 31.17 17.10
C ALA A 57 13.40 29.69 17.01
N MET A 58 14.42 29.27 17.78
CA MET A 58 14.80 27.86 17.87
C MET A 58 13.70 27.00 18.49
N ALA A 59 13.00 27.53 19.51
CA ALA A 59 11.83 26.90 20.10
C ALA A 59 10.68 26.74 19.11
N ALA A 60 10.43 27.74 18.27
CA ALA A 60 9.44 27.65 17.20
C ALA A 60 9.82 26.56 16.19
N ALA A 61 11.09 26.46 15.79
CA ALA A 61 11.57 25.40 14.90
C ALA A 61 11.36 24.00 15.51
N ALA A 62 11.74 23.80 16.77
CA ALA A 62 11.54 22.56 17.51
C ALA A 62 10.04 22.22 17.68
N GLY A 63 9.20 23.23 17.95
CA GLY A 63 7.75 23.08 18.02
C GLY A 63 7.13 22.65 16.69
N ILE A 64 7.54 23.26 15.58
CA ILE A 64 7.09 22.85 14.23
C ILE A 64 7.47 21.39 13.97
N LEU A 65 8.69 20.96 14.31
CA LEU A 65 9.11 19.56 14.19
C LEU A 65 8.15 18.63 14.94
N VAL A 66 7.85 18.90 16.22
CA VAL A 66 6.97 18.04 17.03
C VAL A 66 5.54 18.02 16.49
N LEU A 67 4.98 19.18 16.14
CA LEU A 67 3.60 19.29 15.65
C LEU A 67 3.44 18.64 14.26
N ALA A 68 4.39 18.87 13.36
CA ALA A 68 4.33 18.38 11.99
C ALA A 68 4.69 16.88 11.88
N THR A 69 5.43 16.31 12.84
CA THR A 69 5.72 14.86 12.88
C THR A 69 4.60 14.04 13.50
N GLN A 70 3.58 14.64 14.11
CA GLN A 70 2.46 13.90 14.68
C GLN A 70 1.82 12.95 13.65
N PRO A 71 1.48 11.71 14.03
CA PRO A 71 0.91 10.74 13.09
C PRO A 71 -0.41 11.21 12.46
N ALA A 72 -1.16 12.06 13.15
CA ALA A 72 -2.40 12.66 12.66
C ALA A 72 -2.18 13.67 11.51
N ASN A 73 -0.99 14.27 11.42
CA ASN A 73 -0.63 15.31 10.45
C ASN A 73 0.21 14.75 9.29
N ALA A 74 0.34 13.42 9.19
CA ALA A 74 1.06 12.79 8.10
C ALA A 74 0.38 13.04 6.74
N PRO A 75 1.13 13.30 5.66
CA PRO A 75 2.60 13.36 5.56
C PRO A 75 3.18 14.73 5.92
N PHE A 76 4.41 14.75 6.43
CA PHE A 76 5.13 16.00 6.73
C PHE A 76 5.30 16.85 5.45
N ASP A 77 4.72 18.05 5.41
CA ASP A 77 4.71 18.92 4.21
C ASP A 77 6.05 19.66 3.98
N GLY A 78 6.39 19.92 2.72
CA GLY A 78 7.59 20.68 2.35
C GLY A 78 7.56 22.13 2.82
N ARG A 79 6.37 22.74 2.93
CA ARG A 79 6.22 24.09 3.48
C ARG A 79 6.61 24.13 4.96
N LEU A 80 6.19 23.14 5.74
CA LEU A 80 6.55 23.01 7.15
C LEU A 80 8.03 22.74 7.33
N HIS A 81 8.66 22.00 6.41
CA HIS A 81 10.11 21.80 6.38
C HIS A 81 10.85 23.12 6.19
N LEU A 82 10.43 23.91 5.21
CA LEU A 82 11.02 25.23 4.97
C LEU A 82 10.76 26.21 6.11
N ALA A 83 9.58 26.17 6.74
CA ALA A 83 9.27 27.00 7.90
C ALA A 83 10.16 26.62 9.09
N MET A 84 10.27 25.32 9.41
CA MET A 84 11.15 24.81 10.47
C MET A 84 12.60 25.23 10.24
N LEU A 85 13.13 25.02 9.02
CA LEU A 85 14.48 25.41 8.66
C LEU A 85 14.67 26.93 8.70
N GLY A 86 13.68 27.70 8.25
CA GLY A 86 13.69 29.16 8.27
C GLY A 86 13.76 29.71 9.69
N PHE A 87 12.97 29.18 10.62
CA PHE A 87 13.05 29.55 12.05
C PHE A 87 14.37 29.11 12.68
N ALA A 88 14.90 27.94 12.33
CA ALA A 88 16.20 27.48 12.84
C ALA A 88 17.36 28.38 12.35
N LEU A 89 17.35 28.75 11.06
CA LEU A 89 18.32 29.70 10.49
C LEU A 89 18.16 31.10 11.08
N LEU A 90 16.93 31.57 11.27
CA LEU A 90 16.67 32.85 11.93
C LEU A 90 17.19 32.84 13.37
N GLY A 91 16.95 31.75 14.12
CA GLY A 91 17.49 31.58 15.47
C GLY A 91 19.01 31.62 15.49
N TYR A 92 19.67 30.92 14.56
CA TYR A 92 21.13 31.00 14.41
C TYR A 92 21.61 32.41 14.07
N LEU A 93 20.99 33.11 13.12
CA LEU A 93 21.38 34.48 12.77
C LEU A 93 21.25 35.43 13.96
N LEU A 94 20.13 35.35 14.69
CA LEU A 94 19.88 36.16 15.88
C LEU A 94 20.90 35.87 16.99
N GLU A 95 21.28 34.60 17.18
CA GLU A 95 22.35 34.20 18.10
C GLU A 95 23.66 34.90 17.72
N GLN A 96 24.07 34.79 16.46
CA GLN A 96 25.32 35.37 15.96
C GLN A 96 25.33 36.90 16.07
N PHE A 97 24.23 37.56 15.71
CA PHE A 97 24.12 39.01 15.87
C PHE A 97 24.07 39.45 17.34
N SER A 98 23.54 38.63 18.24
CA SER A 98 23.52 38.95 19.67
C SER A 98 24.91 38.99 20.30
N ARG A 99 25.87 38.26 19.72
CA ARG A 99 27.26 38.15 20.21
C ARG A 99 28.27 38.77 19.26
N TRP A 100 27.83 39.56 18.28
CA TRP A 100 28.73 40.15 17.31
C TRP A 100 29.77 41.04 18.00
N GLY A 101 31.05 40.73 17.81
CA GLY A 101 32.15 41.41 18.50
C GLY A 101 32.53 40.86 19.89
N GLY A 102 31.73 39.94 20.45
CA GLY A 102 31.99 39.29 21.74
C GLY A 102 32.07 37.76 21.70
N ASN A 103 31.86 37.14 20.54
CA ASN A 103 31.92 35.69 20.36
C ASN A 103 33.37 35.19 20.42
N LEU A 104 33.69 34.36 21.41
CA LEU A 104 35.06 33.88 21.64
C LEU A 104 35.39 32.63 20.83
N LEU A 105 34.42 31.71 20.66
CA LEU A 105 34.64 30.35 20.19
C LEU A 105 33.50 29.89 19.26
N VAL A 106 33.82 29.62 17.99
CA VAL A 106 32.86 29.10 16.99
C VAL A 106 32.19 27.79 17.43
N GLN A 107 32.93 26.94 18.13
CA GLN A 107 32.46 25.61 18.53
C GLN A 107 31.33 25.65 19.57
N ASP A 108 31.21 26.77 20.29
CA ASP A 108 30.27 26.98 21.39
C ASP A 108 28.91 27.51 20.90
N ASP A 109 28.81 27.88 19.62
CA ASP A 109 27.58 28.35 18.99
C ASP A 109 26.53 27.22 18.94
N PHE A 110 25.34 27.47 19.48
CA PHE A 110 24.31 26.44 19.55
C PHE A 110 23.57 26.25 18.23
N GLY A 111 23.44 27.30 17.42
CA GLY A 111 22.66 27.30 16.19
C GLY A 111 23.03 26.20 15.20
N PRO A 112 24.30 26.04 14.80
CA PRO A 112 24.72 25.00 13.85
C PRO A 112 24.42 23.58 14.37
N VAL A 113 24.69 23.31 15.65
CA VAL A 113 24.42 22.02 16.31
C VAL A 113 22.92 21.73 16.32
N CYS A 114 22.10 22.72 16.70
CA CYS A 114 20.64 22.60 16.73
C CYS A 114 20.05 22.36 15.34
N ILE A 115 20.51 23.09 14.32
CA ILE A 115 20.09 22.87 12.92
C ILE A 115 20.44 21.45 12.48
N GLY A 116 21.66 20.97 12.78
CA GLY A 116 22.08 19.61 12.50
C GLY A 116 21.14 18.57 13.11
N PHE A 117 20.80 18.70 14.40
CA PHE A 117 19.89 17.78 15.07
C PHE A 117 18.45 17.83 14.52
N LEU A 118 17.93 19.02 14.20
CA LEU A 118 16.61 19.15 13.58
C LEU A 118 16.57 18.45 12.20
N LEU A 119 17.62 18.60 11.39
CA LEU A 119 17.73 17.92 10.10
C LEU A 119 17.88 16.40 10.25
N LEU A 120 18.61 15.93 11.27
CA LEU A 120 18.71 14.51 11.60
C LEU A 120 17.34 13.93 11.99
N ALA A 121 16.55 14.65 12.80
CA ALA A 121 15.22 14.23 13.22
C ALA A 121 14.24 14.04 12.05
N LEU A 122 14.44 14.74 10.93
CA LEU A 122 13.60 14.63 9.74
C LEU A 122 13.82 13.36 8.93
N ALA A 123 14.82 12.53 9.27
CA ALA A 123 15.20 11.36 8.48
C ALA A 123 14.05 10.38 8.14
N PRO A 124 13.10 10.07 9.05
CA PRO A 124 11.94 9.23 8.71
C PRO A 124 10.86 9.92 7.87
N TYR A 125 10.82 11.26 7.91
CA TYR A 125 9.68 12.06 7.45
C TYR A 125 9.92 12.73 6.09
N ARG A 126 11.16 13.09 5.75
CA ARG A 126 11.53 13.79 4.51
C ARG A 126 12.48 12.97 3.64
N PRO A 127 12.46 13.19 2.31
CA PRO A 127 13.36 12.49 1.40
C PRO A 127 14.80 12.94 1.60
N TRP A 128 15.74 12.00 1.52
CA TRP A 128 17.17 12.24 1.73
C TRP A 128 17.76 13.43 0.96
N ARG A 129 17.26 13.71 -0.25
CA ARG A 129 17.74 14.83 -1.09
C ARG A 129 17.46 16.17 -0.46
N GLU A 130 16.29 16.34 0.12
CA GLU A 130 15.90 17.61 0.73
C GLU A 130 16.66 17.85 2.03
N ILE A 131 16.88 16.79 2.83
CA ILE A 131 17.71 16.87 4.04
C ILE A 131 19.14 17.26 3.66
N ALA A 132 19.72 16.60 2.65
CA ALA A 132 21.07 16.90 2.17
C ALA A 132 21.21 18.32 1.60
N LEU A 133 20.25 18.77 0.78
CA LEU A 133 20.24 20.12 0.21
C LEU A 133 20.06 21.18 1.31
N SER A 134 19.19 20.93 2.28
CA SER A 134 18.96 21.84 3.41
C SER A 134 20.19 21.94 4.30
N GLY A 135 20.84 20.82 4.59
CA GLY A 135 22.11 20.78 5.33
C GLY A 135 23.22 21.53 4.60
N ALA A 136 23.38 21.31 3.30
CA ALA A 136 24.36 22.02 2.48
C ALA A 136 24.09 23.54 2.47
N ALA A 137 22.85 23.95 2.22
CA ALA A 137 22.47 25.36 2.21
C ALA A 137 22.68 26.03 3.59
N ALA A 138 22.26 25.39 4.68
CA ALA A 138 22.45 25.91 6.03
C ALA A 138 23.94 26.00 6.41
N SER A 139 24.76 25.06 5.93
CA SER A 139 26.22 25.09 6.17
C SER A 139 26.89 26.24 5.44
N VAL A 140 26.46 26.57 4.21
CA VAL A 140 26.92 27.76 3.50
C VAL A 140 26.58 29.03 4.28
N VAL A 141 25.35 29.13 4.79
CA VAL A 141 24.95 30.27 5.65
C VAL A 141 25.84 30.34 6.89
N ALA A 142 26.10 29.22 7.55
CA ALA A 142 26.98 29.19 8.72
C ALA A 142 28.40 29.69 8.40
N ILE A 143 29.01 29.20 7.32
CA ILE A 143 30.34 29.66 6.88
C ILE A 143 30.34 31.17 6.61
N VAL A 144 29.33 31.68 5.89
CA VAL A 144 29.23 33.10 5.52
C VAL A 144 29.12 34.01 6.74
N ILE A 145 28.51 33.53 7.83
CA ILE A 145 28.33 34.31 9.07
C ILE A 145 29.53 34.15 10.02
N THR A 146 30.15 32.97 10.08
CA THR A 146 31.28 32.67 10.95
C THR A 146 32.58 33.33 10.45
N VAL A 147 32.87 33.30 9.14
CA VAL A 147 34.15 33.80 8.61
C VAL A 147 34.39 35.30 8.90
N PRO A 148 33.41 36.21 8.73
CA PRO A 148 33.59 37.63 9.04
C PRO A 148 33.85 37.94 10.51
N GLN A 149 33.50 37.02 11.42
CA GLN A 149 33.71 37.19 12.86
C GLN A 149 35.12 36.80 13.31
N GLN A 150 35.99 36.35 12.39
CA GLN A 150 37.36 35.93 12.70
C GLN A 150 38.17 36.87 13.61
N PRO A 151 38.09 38.21 13.47
CA PRO A 151 38.85 39.12 14.33
C PRO A 151 38.47 39.08 15.81
N TYR A 152 37.32 38.51 16.16
CA TYR A 152 36.78 38.48 17.52
C TYR A 152 37.05 37.16 18.25
N TYR A 153 37.46 36.11 17.53
CA TYR A 153 37.72 34.80 18.13
C TYR A 153 39.04 34.79 18.93
N GLU A 154 39.01 34.12 20.08
CA GLU A 154 40.16 34.02 20.98
C GLU A 154 41.28 33.16 20.39
N ILE A 155 40.92 32.04 19.77
CA ILE A 155 41.86 31.12 19.15
C ILE A 155 42.08 31.53 17.71
N THR A 156 43.28 31.99 17.35
CA THR A 156 43.63 32.34 15.96
C THR A 156 44.04 31.11 15.16
N VAL A 157 43.22 30.74 14.18
CA VAL A 157 43.49 29.64 13.23
C VAL A 157 43.24 30.10 11.78
N PRO A 158 43.75 29.37 10.77
CA PRO A 158 43.43 29.69 9.37
C PRO A 158 41.92 29.74 9.14
N ILE A 159 41.47 30.66 8.29
CA ILE A 159 40.03 30.91 8.00
C ILE A 159 39.29 29.62 7.61
N ALA A 160 39.97 28.72 6.88
CA ALA A 160 39.43 27.43 6.48
C ALA A 160 38.99 26.56 7.68
N VAL A 161 39.67 26.66 8.83
CA VAL A 161 39.33 25.86 10.03
C VAL A 161 37.99 26.31 10.61
N TYR A 162 37.73 27.61 10.74
CA TYR A 162 36.42 28.09 11.22
C TYR A 162 35.27 27.69 10.28
N ALA A 163 35.51 27.78 8.97
CA ALA A 163 34.55 27.33 7.97
C ALA A 163 34.26 25.82 8.08
N ILE A 164 35.30 25.01 8.29
CA ILE A 164 35.14 23.55 8.47
C ILE A 164 34.39 23.23 9.76
N VAL A 165 34.75 23.85 10.89
CA VAL A 165 34.11 23.58 12.19
C VAL A 165 32.62 23.92 12.15
N SER A 166 32.27 25.12 11.67
CA SER A 166 30.87 25.57 11.55
C SER A 166 30.05 24.68 10.60
N ALA A 167 30.61 24.35 9.43
CA ALA A 167 29.93 23.48 8.47
C ALA A 167 29.76 22.05 8.99
N THR A 168 30.75 21.50 9.70
CA THR A 168 30.74 20.10 10.16
C THR A 168 29.61 19.84 11.15
N GLN A 169 29.32 20.78 12.05
CA GLN A 169 28.24 20.67 13.02
C GLN A 169 26.85 20.50 12.37
N ILE A 170 26.66 21.05 11.17
CA ILE A 170 25.41 20.90 10.39
C ILE A 170 25.48 19.71 9.43
N LEU A 171 26.58 19.61 8.66
CA LEU A 171 26.74 18.59 7.61
C LEU A 171 26.75 17.18 8.17
N ALA A 172 27.43 16.91 9.30
CA ALA A 172 27.56 15.55 9.79
C ALA A 172 26.19 14.95 10.19
N PRO A 173 25.37 15.63 11.03
CA PRO A 173 24.03 15.15 11.35
C PRO A 173 23.09 15.13 10.14
N ALA A 174 23.14 16.13 9.25
CA ALA A 174 22.31 16.16 8.05
C ALA A 174 22.65 15.01 7.08
N ALA A 175 23.94 14.71 6.90
CA ALA A 175 24.41 13.59 6.09
C ALA A 175 24.01 12.25 6.71
N ALA A 176 24.11 12.11 8.03
CA ALA A 176 23.64 10.93 8.76
C ALA A 176 22.13 10.70 8.55
N GLY A 177 21.31 11.76 8.71
CA GLY A 177 19.86 11.70 8.47
C GLY A 177 19.52 11.37 7.02
N ALA A 178 20.20 11.98 6.05
CA ALA A 178 20.02 11.69 4.64
C ALA A 178 20.44 10.24 4.29
N ALA A 179 21.54 9.75 4.84
CA ALA A 179 22.02 8.38 4.64
C ALA A 179 21.04 7.35 5.21
N TYR A 180 20.53 7.59 6.43
CA TYR A 180 19.47 6.78 7.05
C TYR A 180 18.23 6.74 6.16
N SER A 181 17.68 7.90 5.79
CA SER A 181 16.49 8.03 4.93
C SER A 181 16.66 7.26 3.61
N ARG A 182 17.82 7.40 2.96
CA ARG A 182 18.12 6.69 1.72
C ARG A 182 18.21 5.18 1.91
N ARG A 183 18.85 4.71 2.99
CA ARG A 183 19.04 3.28 3.26
C ARG A 183 17.73 2.60 3.63
N ILE A 184 16.94 3.20 4.52
CA ILE A 184 15.68 2.60 4.99
C ILE A 184 14.63 2.55 3.88
N VAL A 185 14.52 3.60 3.06
CA VAL A 185 13.61 3.60 1.91
C VAL A 185 14.00 2.51 0.91
N ARG A 186 15.30 2.34 0.64
CA ARG A 186 15.79 1.27 -0.24
C ARG A 186 15.51 -0.12 0.31
N SER A 187 15.73 -0.35 1.61
CA SER A 187 15.49 -1.65 2.21
C SER A 187 14.00 -2.00 2.21
N ILE A 188 13.11 -1.04 2.48
CA ILE A 188 11.66 -1.26 2.44
C ILE A 188 11.21 -1.59 1.01
N LEU A 189 11.69 -0.84 0.01
CA LEU A 189 11.33 -1.11 -1.39
C LEU A 189 11.85 -2.47 -1.86
N ALA A 190 13.08 -2.83 -1.50
CA ALA A 190 13.64 -4.15 -1.82
C ALA A 190 12.81 -5.27 -1.17
N TRP A 191 12.47 -5.12 0.11
CA TRP A 191 11.65 -6.10 0.83
C TRP A 191 10.23 -6.21 0.25
N GLN A 192 9.61 -5.11 -0.17
CA GLN A 192 8.31 -5.13 -0.85
C GLN A 192 8.37 -5.87 -2.19
N GLU A 193 9.43 -5.67 -2.97
CA GLU A 193 9.64 -6.37 -4.23
C GLU A 193 9.88 -7.86 -4.00
N ASP A 194 10.70 -8.22 -3.02
CA ASP A 194 10.96 -9.61 -2.62
C ASP A 194 9.69 -10.31 -2.14
N ALA A 195 8.90 -9.64 -1.30
CA ALA A 195 7.61 -10.16 -0.82
C ALA A 195 6.63 -10.35 -1.98
N ARG A 196 6.55 -9.40 -2.91
CA ARG A 196 5.68 -9.52 -4.08
C ARG A 196 6.09 -10.70 -4.96
N ARG A 197 7.39 -10.85 -5.23
CA ARG A 197 7.92 -12.00 -6.00
C ARG A 197 7.64 -13.32 -5.30
N ALA A 198 7.83 -13.39 -3.98
CA ALA A 198 7.52 -14.59 -3.20
C ALA A 198 6.03 -14.95 -3.22
N ILE A 199 5.14 -13.96 -3.14
CA ILE A 199 3.68 -14.16 -3.24
C ILE A 199 3.31 -14.70 -4.63
N VAL A 200 3.86 -14.13 -5.70
CA VAL A 200 3.60 -14.59 -7.08
C VAL A 200 4.07 -16.03 -7.26
N ALA A 201 5.30 -16.35 -6.87
CA ALA A 201 5.85 -17.70 -6.96
C ALA A 201 5.01 -18.73 -6.19
N ARG A 202 4.63 -18.42 -4.93
CA ARG A 202 3.76 -19.31 -4.14
C ARG A 202 2.36 -19.46 -4.74
N THR A 203 1.84 -18.40 -5.36
CA THR A 203 0.52 -18.46 -6.02
C THR A 203 0.57 -19.34 -7.26
N GLU A 204 1.66 -19.29 -8.04
CA GLU A 204 1.87 -20.16 -9.19
C GLU A 204 2.05 -21.63 -8.78
N GLU A 205 2.84 -21.90 -7.75
CA GLU A 205 2.98 -23.24 -7.17
C GLU A 205 1.64 -23.80 -6.67
N ALA A 206 0.88 -22.98 -5.93
CA ALA A 206 -0.44 -23.36 -5.44
C ALA A 206 -1.42 -23.62 -6.60
N ARG A 207 -1.41 -22.79 -7.66
CA ARG A 207 -2.22 -23.04 -8.87
C ARG A 207 -1.84 -24.35 -9.55
N GLY A 208 -0.54 -24.64 -9.67
CA GLY A 208 -0.07 -25.89 -10.25
C GLY A 208 -0.50 -27.12 -9.44
N GLN A 209 -0.44 -27.04 -8.11
CA GLN A 209 -0.92 -28.11 -7.22
C GLN A 209 -2.44 -28.28 -7.27
N MET A 210 -3.20 -27.18 -7.27
CA MET A 210 -4.66 -27.21 -7.41
C MET A 210 -5.09 -27.78 -8.76
N ALA A 211 -4.45 -27.40 -9.86
CA ALA A 211 -4.73 -27.95 -11.18
C ALA A 211 -4.50 -29.47 -11.21
N ARG A 212 -3.41 -29.96 -10.61
CA ARG A 212 -3.14 -31.40 -10.49
C ARG A 212 -4.19 -32.11 -9.64
N ALA A 213 -4.55 -31.55 -8.48
CA ALA A 213 -5.57 -32.13 -7.60
C ALA A 213 -6.95 -32.20 -8.28
N VAL A 214 -7.35 -31.19 -9.04
CA VAL A 214 -8.61 -31.21 -9.81
C VAL A 214 -8.56 -32.28 -10.90
N VAL A 215 -7.46 -32.39 -11.64
CA VAL A 215 -7.29 -33.44 -12.65
C VAL A 215 -7.32 -34.83 -12.02
N GLU A 216 -6.64 -35.04 -10.90
CA GLU A 216 -6.66 -36.31 -10.16
C GLU A 216 -8.06 -36.64 -9.63
N GLN A 217 -8.80 -35.65 -9.12
CA GLN A 217 -10.16 -35.84 -8.64
C GLN A 217 -11.14 -36.15 -9.79
N GLN A 218 -10.99 -35.49 -10.94
CA GLN A 218 -11.77 -35.80 -12.15
C GLN A 218 -11.46 -37.21 -12.67
N ILE A 219 -10.18 -37.60 -12.70
CA ILE A 219 -9.77 -38.96 -13.09
C ILE A 219 -10.30 -39.99 -12.10
N ALA A 220 -10.24 -39.73 -10.79
CA ALA A 220 -10.77 -40.62 -9.77
C ALA A 220 -12.30 -40.80 -9.88
N ALA A 221 -13.03 -39.71 -10.13
CA ALA A 221 -14.48 -39.74 -10.35
C ALA A 221 -14.86 -40.49 -11.65
N LEU A 222 -14.09 -40.33 -12.73
CA LEU A 222 -14.29 -41.13 -13.95
C LEU A 222 -13.93 -42.61 -13.73
N ARG A 223 -12.88 -42.90 -12.95
CA ARG A 223 -12.43 -44.26 -12.64
C ARG A 223 -13.43 -45.07 -11.83
N SER A 224 -14.21 -44.45 -10.94
CA SER A 224 -15.18 -45.18 -10.11
C SER A 224 -16.47 -45.54 -10.85
N GLY A 225 -16.87 -44.78 -11.87
CA GLY A 225 -18.13 -45.01 -12.59
C GLY A 225 -17.94 -45.52 -14.03
N VAL A 226 -17.11 -44.86 -14.83
CA VAL A 226 -17.06 -45.08 -16.28
C VAL A 226 -16.18 -46.28 -16.65
N ILE A 227 -15.02 -46.44 -16.01
CA ILE A 227 -14.08 -47.53 -16.33
C ILE A 227 -14.63 -48.92 -16.01
N PRO A 228 -15.29 -49.17 -14.86
CA PRO A 228 -15.88 -50.47 -14.55
C PRO A 228 -16.97 -50.83 -15.56
N PHE A 229 -17.84 -49.88 -15.91
CA PHE A 229 -18.89 -50.06 -16.91
C PHE A 229 -18.32 -50.40 -18.29
N LEU A 230 -17.28 -49.70 -18.75
CA LEU A 230 -16.62 -49.99 -20.03
C LEU A 230 -15.90 -51.36 -20.00
N THR A 231 -15.32 -51.75 -18.87
CA THR A 231 -14.68 -53.07 -18.68
C THR A 231 -15.71 -54.18 -18.80
N GLU A 232 -16.85 -54.05 -18.12
CA GLU A 232 -17.93 -55.04 -18.14
C GLU A 232 -18.57 -55.19 -19.53
N LEU A 233 -18.69 -54.08 -20.26
CA LEU A 233 -19.17 -54.06 -21.65
C LEU A 233 -18.20 -54.77 -22.62
N LEU A 234 -16.89 -54.55 -22.44
CA LEU A 234 -15.84 -55.18 -23.25
C LEU A 234 -15.76 -56.70 -23.02
N GLU A 235 -15.96 -57.16 -21.79
CA GLU A 235 -16.01 -58.59 -21.46
C GLU A 235 -17.22 -59.30 -22.08
N ARG A 236 -18.41 -58.65 -22.06
CA ARG A 236 -19.64 -59.20 -22.63
C ARG A 236 -19.70 -59.21 -24.16
N ARG A 237 -18.87 -58.43 -24.86
CA ARG A 237 -18.77 -58.31 -26.34
C ARG A 237 -20.10 -58.06 -27.07
N SER A 238 -21.15 -57.64 -26.36
CA SER A 238 -22.46 -57.33 -26.92
C SER A 238 -23.07 -56.17 -26.13
N VAL A 239 -23.73 -55.26 -26.83
CA VAL A 239 -24.35 -54.07 -26.23
C VAL A 239 -25.85 -54.30 -26.14
N SER A 240 -26.40 -54.24 -24.93
CA SER A 240 -27.83 -54.37 -24.68
C SER A 240 -28.51 -53.00 -24.55
N ALA A 241 -29.85 -52.98 -24.63
CA ALA A 241 -30.64 -51.77 -24.37
C ALA A 241 -30.46 -51.24 -22.93
N VAL A 242 -30.14 -52.12 -21.97
CA VAL A 242 -29.88 -51.74 -20.57
C VAL A 242 -28.56 -50.98 -20.46
N ASP A 243 -27.54 -51.37 -21.21
CA ASP A 243 -26.24 -50.67 -21.22
C ASP A 243 -26.36 -49.27 -21.82
N ILE A 244 -27.19 -49.11 -22.84
CA ILE A 244 -27.50 -47.79 -23.43
C ILE A 244 -28.17 -46.87 -22.39
N ALA A 245 -29.12 -47.41 -21.61
CA ALA A 245 -29.78 -46.64 -20.55
C ALA A 245 -28.81 -46.24 -19.43
N HIS A 246 -27.92 -47.17 -19.02
CA HIS A 246 -26.93 -46.91 -17.98
C HIS A 246 -25.88 -45.88 -18.43
N ALA A 247 -25.40 -45.97 -19.68
CA ALA A 247 -24.53 -44.97 -20.29
C ALA A 247 -25.20 -43.58 -20.35
N GLY A 248 -26.50 -43.53 -20.65
CA GLY A 248 -27.29 -42.30 -20.62
C GLY A 248 -27.35 -41.65 -19.24
N GLN A 249 -27.48 -42.46 -18.18
CA GLN A 249 -27.46 -41.98 -16.79
C GLN A 249 -26.09 -41.43 -16.39
N LEU A 250 -25.01 -42.17 -16.68
CA LEU A 250 -23.63 -41.72 -16.44
C LEU A 250 -23.31 -40.42 -17.19
N ALA A 251 -23.72 -40.29 -18.46
CA ALA A 251 -23.52 -39.07 -19.22
C ALA A 251 -24.32 -37.88 -18.64
N ALA A 252 -25.53 -38.12 -18.13
CA ALA A 252 -26.33 -37.10 -17.48
C ALA A 252 -25.74 -36.65 -16.14
N ASP A 253 -25.17 -37.59 -15.36
CA ASP A 253 -24.47 -37.29 -14.11
C ASP A 253 -23.21 -36.45 -14.36
N VAL A 254 -22.35 -36.86 -15.31
CA VAL A 254 -21.15 -36.10 -15.70
C VAL A 254 -21.54 -34.69 -16.18
N ARG A 255 -22.58 -34.57 -17.00
CA ARG A 255 -23.07 -33.25 -17.45
C ARG A 255 -23.52 -32.39 -16.27
N ARG A 256 -24.29 -32.95 -15.32
CA ARG A 256 -24.72 -32.21 -14.12
C ARG A 256 -23.54 -31.71 -13.30
N THR A 257 -22.53 -32.54 -13.09
CA THR A 257 -21.31 -32.14 -12.35
C THR A 257 -20.53 -31.06 -13.09
N LEU A 258 -20.37 -31.15 -14.41
CA LEU A 258 -19.65 -30.15 -15.20
C LEU A 258 -20.39 -28.80 -15.24
N VAL A 259 -21.72 -28.80 -15.36
CA VAL A 259 -22.52 -27.57 -15.29
C VAL A 259 -22.42 -26.93 -13.91
N ALA A 260 -22.54 -27.71 -12.84
CA ALA A 260 -22.40 -27.20 -11.48
C ALA A 260 -21.00 -26.60 -11.20
N GLU A 261 -19.95 -27.14 -11.80
CA GLU A 261 -18.60 -26.60 -11.68
C GLU A 261 -18.39 -25.35 -12.55
N PHE A 262 -19.08 -25.25 -13.70
CA PHE A 262 -19.05 -24.05 -14.54
C PHE A 262 -19.82 -22.88 -13.91
N ASP A 263 -20.89 -23.18 -13.19
CA ASP A 263 -21.70 -22.21 -12.46
C ASP A 263 -21.02 -21.71 -11.16
N ARG A 264 -19.93 -22.35 -10.73
CA ARG A 264 -19.19 -21.93 -9.53
C ARG A 264 -18.41 -20.65 -9.76
N THR A 265 -18.66 -19.66 -8.91
CA THR A 265 -17.88 -18.42 -8.86
C THR A 265 -16.72 -18.53 -7.86
N TRP A 266 -15.76 -17.61 -7.96
CA TRP A 266 -14.70 -17.48 -6.95
C TRP A 266 -15.28 -17.20 -5.54
N LEU A 267 -16.46 -16.58 -5.47
CA LEU A 267 -17.14 -16.24 -4.23
C LEU A 267 -17.71 -17.50 -3.55
N ASP A 268 -18.20 -18.46 -4.34
CA ASP A 268 -18.64 -19.78 -3.83
C ASP A 268 -17.47 -20.58 -3.25
N SER A 269 -16.28 -20.43 -3.84
CA SER A 269 -15.05 -21.05 -3.32
C SER A 269 -14.64 -20.45 -1.97
N VAL A 270 -14.74 -19.12 -1.82
CA VAL A 270 -14.51 -18.42 -0.53
C VAL A 270 -15.53 -18.89 0.51
N ALA A 271 -16.81 -18.93 0.14
CA ALA A 271 -17.89 -19.40 1.00
C ALA A 271 -17.65 -20.84 1.51
N THR A 272 -17.25 -21.73 0.62
CA THR A 272 -16.96 -23.13 0.94
C THR A 272 -15.79 -23.25 1.92
N ARG A 273 -14.71 -22.50 1.69
CA ARG A 273 -13.53 -22.48 2.56
C ARG A 273 -13.86 -21.98 3.97
N GLU A 274 -14.56 -20.85 4.08
CA GLU A 274 -14.90 -20.29 5.40
C GLU A 274 -15.89 -21.20 6.16
N ARG A 275 -16.83 -21.85 5.45
CA ARG A 275 -17.74 -22.84 6.06
C ARG A 275 -16.99 -24.05 6.62
N ALA A 276 -15.97 -24.54 5.90
CA ALA A 276 -15.12 -25.62 6.41
C ALA A 276 -14.37 -25.18 7.68
N ALA A 277 -13.75 -23.99 7.65
CA ALA A 277 -13.03 -23.45 8.81
C ALA A 277 -13.94 -23.16 10.03
N LEU A 278 -15.21 -22.81 9.81
CA LEU A 278 -16.20 -22.67 10.89
C LEU A 278 -16.60 -24.03 11.48
N THR A 279 -16.73 -25.04 10.62
CA THR A 279 -17.04 -26.42 11.03
C THR A 279 -15.91 -27.02 11.87
N GLU A 280 -14.66 -26.81 11.47
CA GLU A 280 -13.47 -27.22 12.26
C GLU A 280 -13.41 -26.54 13.63
N ARG A 281 -13.92 -25.32 13.75
CA ARG A 281 -14.05 -24.58 15.01
C ARG A 281 -15.27 -25.01 15.86
N GLY A 282 -16.00 -26.04 15.43
CA GLY A 282 -17.16 -26.58 16.13
C GLY A 282 -18.42 -25.70 16.03
N THR A 283 -18.46 -24.74 15.09
CA THR A 283 -19.61 -23.84 14.90
C THR A 283 -20.08 -23.92 13.44
N PRO A 284 -20.89 -24.92 13.07
CA PRO A 284 -21.35 -25.05 11.68
C PRO A 284 -22.22 -23.85 11.29
N GLY A 285 -21.68 -22.99 10.43
CA GLY A 285 -22.34 -21.75 10.01
C GLY A 285 -23.09 -21.84 8.69
N LEU A 286 -24.19 -21.11 8.59
CA LEU A 286 -24.88 -20.86 7.33
C LEU A 286 -24.29 -19.61 6.68
N LEU A 287 -23.44 -19.82 5.68
CA LEU A 287 -22.93 -18.76 4.80
C LEU A 287 -23.67 -18.86 3.47
N VAL A 288 -24.49 -17.86 3.14
CA VAL A 288 -25.30 -17.84 1.90
C VAL A 288 -24.69 -16.84 0.91
N VAL A 289 -24.40 -17.32 -0.30
CA VAL A 289 -23.98 -16.48 -1.44
C VAL A 289 -25.12 -16.47 -2.45
N ALA A 290 -25.56 -15.27 -2.83
CA ALA A 290 -26.56 -15.05 -3.86
C ALA A 290 -25.95 -14.20 -5.00
N ASP A 291 -25.56 -14.87 -6.08
CA ASP A 291 -25.08 -14.26 -7.31
C ASP A 291 -25.72 -14.95 -8.53
N PRO A 292 -27.03 -14.72 -8.77
CA PRO A 292 -27.79 -15.44 -9.80
C PRO A 292 -27.31 -15.16 -11.23
N ASP A 293 -26.63 -14.04 -11.44
CA ASP A 293 -26.14 -13.57 -12.74
C ASP A 293 -24.62 -13.78 -12.93
N HIS A 294 -23.96 -14.50 -12.01
CA HIS A 294 -22.50 -14.72 -11.96
C HIS A 294 -21.67 -13.43 -12.08
N ARG A 295 -22.16 -12.33 -11.52
CA ARG A 295 -21.56 -10.99 -11.61
C ARG A 295 -20.26 -10.90 -10.83
N ALA A 296 -20.04 -11.79 -9.85
CA ALA A 296 -18.78 -11.89 -9.13
C ALA A 296 -17.58 -12.04 -10.09
N ASN A 297 -17.76 -12.70 -11.24
CA ASN A 297 -16.70 -12.91 -12.21
C ASN A 297 -16.24 -11.64 -12.94
N ALA A 298 -17.03 -10.55 -12.92
CA ALA A 298 -16.62 -9.27 -13.50
C ALA A 298 -15.64 -8.48 -12.62
N PHE A 299 -15.44 -8.89 -11.36
CA PHE A 299 -14.61 -8.14 -10.41
C PHE A 299 -13.12 -8.32 -10.74
N ARG A 300 -12.32 -7.28 -10.55
CA ARG A 300 -10.86 -7.31 -10.73
C ARG A 300 -10.18 -8.17 -9.65
N ALA A 301 -8.97 -8.68 -9.91
CA ALA A 301 -8.24 -9.51 -8.96
C ALA A 301 -8.07 -8.85 -7.58
N GLU A 302 -7.78 -7.55 -7.55
CA GLU A 302 -7.66 -6.76 -6.31
C GLU A 302 -8.98 -6.67 -5.54
N GLN A 303 -10.09 -6.44 -6.26
CA GLN A 303 -11.45 -6.43 -5.69
C GLN A 303 -11.81 -7.78 -5.08
N ARG A 304 -11.55 -8.88 -5.80
CA ARG A 304 -11.81 -10.24 -5.32
C ARG A 304 -11.00 -10.55 -4.05
N ALA A 305 -9.72 -10.19 -4.04
CA ALA A 305 -8.83 -10.42 -2.91
C ALA A 305 -9.26 -9.63 -1.67
N ALA A 306 -9.59 -8.34 -1.84
CA ALA A 306 -10.06 -7.48 -0.76
C ALA A 306 -11.37 -8.00 -0.16
N THR A 307 -12.33 -8.37 -1.00
CA THR A 307 -13.62 -8.93 -0.57
C THR A 307 -13.45 -10.29 0.12
N ALA A 308 -12.63 -11.19 -0.42
CA ALA A 308 -12.36 -12.48 0.21
C ALA A 308 -11.71 -12.32 1.60
N ALA A 309 -10.77 -11.39 1.73
CA ALA A 309 -10.12 -11.08 3.01
C ALA A 309 -11.12 -10.49 4.02
N LEU A 310 -12.02 -9.62 3.58
CA LEU A 310 -13.09 -9.07 4.42
C LEU A 310 -14.01 -10.17 4.93
N ILE A 311 -14.46 -11.09 4.06
CA ILE A 311 -15.32 -12.22 4.45
C ILE A 311 -14.62 -13.11 5.49
N GLY A 312 -13.35 -13.49 5.23
CA GLY A 312 -12.57 -14.28 6.20
C GLY A 312 -12.38 -13.56 7.54
N ALA A 313 -12.16 -12.24 7.52
CA ALA A 313 -12.04 -11.45 8.74
C ALA A 313 -13.35 -11.38 9.54
N LEU A 314 -14.51 -11.31 8.86
CA LEU A 314 -15.81 -11.36 9.52
C LEU A 314 -16.04 -12.73 10.18
N CYS A 315 -15.75 -13.83 9.48
CA CYS A 315 -15.87 -15.18 10.03
C CYS A 315 -14.89 -15.47 11.18
N ALA A 316 -13.76 -14.75 11.24
CA ALA A 316 -12.78 -14.89 12.32
C ALA A 316 -13.00 -13.91 13.50
N ALA A 317 -13.92 -12.96 13.38
CA ALA A 317 -14.13 -11.95 14.40
C ALA A 317 -14.79 -12.55 15.67
N PRO A 318 -14.38 -12.11 16.87
CA PRO A 318 -14.98 -12.57 18.10
C PRO A 318 -16.43 -12.11 18.20
N GLY A 319 -17.35 -12.99 18.56
CA GLY A 319 -18.78 -12.69 18.64
C GLY A 319 -19.51 -12.68 17.28
N PHE A 320 -18.89 -13.19 16.21
CA PHE A 320 -19.57 -13.45 14.94
C PHE A 320 -20.63 -14.54 15.10
N ASP A 321 -21.84 -14.30 14.59
CA ASP A 321 -22.91 -15.30 14.49
C ASP A 321 -22.77 -16.09 13.17
N PRO A 322 -22.46 -17.39 13.21
CA PRO A 322 -22.24 -18.20 12.01
C PRO A 322 -23.45 -18.35 11.08
N HIS A 323 -24.67 -18.07 11.53
CA HIS A 323 -25.88 -18.18 10.71
C HIS A 323 -26.31 -16.87 10.04
N SER A 324 -25.55 -15.79 10.27
CA SER A 324 -25.95 -14.44 9.89
C SER A 324 -25.29 -13.90 8.62
N LEU A 325 -24.33 -14.64 8.04
CA LEU A 325 -23.54 -14.15 6.92
C LEU A 325 -24.23 -14.38 5.58
N VAL A 326 -24.65 -13.29 4.97
CA VAL A 326 -25.28 -13.27 3.65
C VAL A 326 -24.51 -12.34 2.73
N VAL A 327 -24.12 -12.84 1.57
CA VAL A 327 -23.43 -12.09 0.52
C VAL A 327 -24.30 -12.06 -0.72
N GLN A 328 -24.67 -10.88 -1.20
CA GLN A 328 -25.52 -10.72 -2.38
C GLN A 328 -24.87 -9.77 -3.38
N ILE A 329 -25.00 -10.07 -4.68
CA ILE A 329 -24.57 -9.18 -5.76
C ILE A 329 -25.79 -8.83 -6.60
N ALA A 330 -26.11 -7.54 -6.66
CA ALA A 330 -27.20 -6.99 -7.46
C ALA A 330 -26.64 -6.07 -8.52
N GLY A 331 -27.09 -6.21 -9.76
CA GLY A 331 -26.76 -5.28 -10.84
C GLY A 331 -27.81 -4.18 -10.98
N ALA A 332 -27.39 -3.01 -11.46
CA ALA A 332 -28.35 -2.06 -12.04
C ALA A 332 -29.11 -2.72 -13.20
N ALA A 333 -30.44 -2.58 -13.23
CA ALA A 333 -31.28 -3.09 -14.31
C ALA A 333 -30.76 -2.59 -15.67
N LYS A 334 -30.81 -3.44 -16.71
CA LYS A 334 -30.41 -3.07 -18.09
C LYS A 334 -31.04 -1.70 -18.41
N PRO A 335 -30.25 -0.67 -18.75
CA PRO A 335 -30.81 0.59 -19.16
C PRO A 335 -31.74 0.34 -20.35
N GLY A 336 -32.99 0.82 -20.28
CA GLY A 336 -33.79 0.97 -21.50
C GLY A 336 -32.99 1.80 -22.51
N ALA A 337 -33.25 1.59 -23.80
CA ALA A 337 -32.46 2.10 -24.93
C ALA A 337 -32.10 3.62 -24.92
N ALA A 338 -32.67 4.41 -24.01
CA ALA A 338 -32.39 5.83 -23.80
C ALA A 338 -31.17 6.14 -22.90
N ASN A 339 -30.60 5.19 -22.13
CA ASN A 339 -29.53 5.46 -21.16
C ASN A 339 -28.24 4.63 -21.38
N ALA A 340 -27.82 4.45 -22.65
CA ALA A 340 -26.65 3.66 -23.03
C ALA A 340 -25.27 4.26 -22.60
N LEU A 341 -25.26 5.45 -21.99
CA LEU A 341 -24.04 6.19 -21.61
C LEU A 341 -23.71 6.16 -20.11
N GLN A 342 -24.51 5.47 -19.28
CA GLN A 342 -24.18 5.31 -17.85
C GLN A 342 -23.32 4.06 -17.61
N PRO A 343 -22.25 4.17 -16.80
CA PRO A 343 -21.48 3.00 -16.41
C PRO A 343 -22.39 2.00 -15.70
N LEU A 344 -22.37 0.73 -16.12
CA LEU A 344 -23.12 -0.32 -15.45
C LEU A 344 -22.44 -0.62 -14.12
N VAL A 345 -23.14 -0.34 -13.01
CA VAL A 345 -22.63 -0.55 -11.66
C VAL A 345 -23.22 -1.84 -11.09
N ASP A 346 -22.34 -2.72 -10.61
CA ASP A 346 -22.70 -3.91 -9.84
C ASP A 346 -22.50 -3.58 -8.34
N THR A 347 -23.53 -3.73 -7.52
CA THR A 347 -23.51 -3.45 -6.09
C THR A 347 -23.44 -4.77 -5.31
N MET A 348 -22.44 -4.90 -4.44
CA MET A 348 -22.26 -6.05 -3.57
C MET A 348 -22.64 -5.68 -2.13
N THR A 349 -23.51 -6.48 -1.52
CA THR A 349 -23.91 -6.33 -0.12
C THR A 349 -23.45 -7.53 0.70
N ILE A 350 -22.78 -7.25 1.82
CA ILE A 350 -22.34 -8.23 2.82
C ILE A 350 -23.05 -7.88 4.12
N GLN A 351 -23.88 -8.81 4.60
CA GLN A 351 -24.58 -8.71 5.87
C GLN A 351 -24.02 -9.76 6.83
N ALA A 352 -23.73 -9.37 8.06
CA ALA A 352 -23.27 -10.26 9.12
C ALA A 352 -23.75 -9.75 10.48
N ALA A 353 -23.97 -10.64 11.44
CA ALA A 353 -24.24 -10.28 12.82
C ALA A 353 -22.98 -10.50 13.68
N LEU A 354 -22.63 -9.46 14.44
CA LEU A 354 -21.49 -9.40 15.34
C LEU A 354 -21.98 -8.89 16.70
N ASP A 355 -21.89 -9.73 17.72
CA ASP A 355 -22.18 -9.36 19.10
C ASP A 355 -21.00 -8.63 19.76
N LEU A 356 -20.67 -7.47 19.18
CA LEU A 356 -19.62 -6.60 19.68
C LEU A 356 -20.10 -5.15 19.75
N PRO A 357 -19.54 -4.34 20.68
CA PRO A 357 -19.75 -2.90 20.67
C PRO A 357 -19.29 -2.28 19.33
N PRO A 358 -20.01 -1.30 18.77
CA PRO A 358 -19.67 -0.69 17.47
C PRO A 358 -18.22 -0.16 17.38
N ARG A 359 -17.66 0.30 18.51
CA ARG A 359 -16.26 0.77 18.58
C ARG A 359 -15.25 -0.36 18.33
N ARG A 360 -15.49 -1.56 18.89
CA ARG A 360 -14.62 -2.74 18.70
C ARG A 360 -14.77 -3.32 17.30
N VAL A 361 -16.00 -3.40 16.77
CA VAL A 361 -16.25 -3.81 15.38
C VAL A 361 -15.46 -2.92 14.42
N ARG A 362 -15.54 -1.59 14.59
CA ARG A 362 -14.78 -0.64 13.77
C ARG A 362 -13.28 -0.81 13.91
N ALA A 363 -12.76 -1.08 15.12
CA ALA A 363 -11.33 -1.28 15.34
C ALA A 363 -10.81 -2.54 14.62
N VAL A 364 -11.52 -3.67 14.73
CA VAL A 364 -11.17 -4.95 14.09
C VAL A 364 -11.24 -4.85 12.56
N LEU A 365 -12.27 -4.18 12.02
CA LEU A 365 -12.48 -4.07 10.58
C LEU A 365 -11.73 -2.90 9.93
N ARG A 366 -11.15 -1.99 10.71
CA ARG A 366 -10.44 -0.79 10.20
C ARG A 366 -9.44 -1.09 9.07
N PRO A 367 -8.51 -2.06 9.20
CA PRO A 367 -7.56 -2.35 8.13
C PRO A 367 -8.25 -2.84 6.85
N TYR A 368 -9.26 -3.71 6.97
CA TYR A 368 -9.98 -4.27 5.82
C TYR A 368 -10.85 -3.22 5.11
N LEU A 369 -11.56 -2.37 5.87
CA LEU A 369 -12.33 -1.27 5.32
C LEU A 369 -11.45 -0.23 4.63
N GLY A 370 -10.21 -0.05 5.10
CA GLY A 370 -9.21 0.79 4.43
C GLY A 370 -8.89 0.27 3.03
N VAL A 371 -8.64 -1.04 2.90
CA VAL A 371 -8.36 -1.67 1.60
C VAL A 371 -9.58 -1.63 0.68
N ILE A 372 -10.78 -1.96 1.20
CA ILE A 372 -12.03 -1.93 0.42
C ILE A 372 -12.30 -0.52 -0.14
N ARG A 373 -12.06 0.54 0.65
CA ARG A 373 -12.21 1.94 0.20
C ARG A 373 -11.18 2.41 -0.81
N VAL A 374 -10.05 1.71 -0.94
CA VAL A 374 -9.04 1.99 -1.97
C VAL A 374 -9.42 1.32 -3.29
N VAL A 375 -10.09 0.16 -3.21
CA VAL A 375 -10.33 -0.73 -4.34
C VAL A 375 -11.74 -0.55 -4.95
N PHE A 376 -12.67 0.03 -4.19
CA PHE A 376 -14.04 0.34 -4.62
C PHE A 376 -14.36 1.83 -4.42
N ASP A 377 -15.10 2.41 -5.36
CA ASP A 377 -15.36 3.87 -5.39
C ASP A 377 -16.39 4.29 -4.32
N ASN A 378 -17.46 3.52 -4.15
CA ASN A 378 -18.48 3.78 -3.13
C ASN A 378 -18.50 2.64 -2.12
N VAL A 379 -18.23 2.94 -0.84
CA VAL A 379 -18.28 1.97 0.25
C VAL A 379 -19.11 2.53 1.40
N ARG A 380 -20.26 1.91 1.67
CA ARG A 380 -21.14 2.24 2.79
C ARG A 380 -21.05 1.16 3.84
N VAL A 381 -20.84 1.57 5.09
CA VAL A 381 -20.75 0.66 6.23
C VAL A 381 -21.77 1.11 7.26
N THR A 382 -22.79 0.29 7.47
CA THR A 382 -23.82 0.50 8.47
C THR A 382 -23.61 -0.49 9.61
N VAL A 383 -23.30 0.02 10.80
CA VAL A 383 -23.11 -0.79 12.01
C VAL A 383 -24.28 -0.53 12.95
N ARG A 384 -25.18 -1.50 13.10
CA ARG A 384 -26.33 -1.47 14.02
C ARG A 384 -26.36 -2.77 14.81
N ARG A 385 -25.86 -2.78 16.04
CA ARG A 385 -25.75 -4.01 16.85
C ARG A 385 -27.10 -4.77 16.87
N PRO A 386 -27.11 -6.09 16.57
CA PRO A 386 -25.96 -6.94 16.20
C PRO A 386 -25.61 -6.93 14.70
N SER A 387 -26.43 -6.37 13.83
CA SER A 387 -26.19 -6.31 12.38
C SER A 387 -25.06 -5.37 11.93
N LEU A 388 -24.28 -5.85 10.97
CA LEU A 388 -23.31 -5.13 10.17
C LEU A 388 -23.68 -5.32 8.71
N THR A 389 -23.84 -4.21 7.99
CA THR A 389 -24.06 -4.22 6.54
C THR A 389 -22.96 -3.42 5.87
N ILE A 390 -22.26 -4.05 4.93
CA ILE A 390 -21.23 -3.44 4.11
C ILE A 390 -21.72 -3.51 2.68
N GLU A 391 -21.81 -2.36 2.03
CA GLU A 391 -22.26 -2.21 0.65
C GLU A 391 -21.15 -1.51 -0.14
N PHE A 392 -20.82 -2.05 -1.31
CA PHE A 392 -19.87 -1.40 -2.20
C PHE A 392 -20.16 -1.63 -3.68
N ASP A 393 -19.81 -0.63 -4.47
CA ASP A 393 -20.10 -0.58 -5.91
C ASP A 393 -18.84 -0.88 -6.73
N SER A 394 -19.01 -1.65 -7.80
CA SER A 394 -17.99 -1.88 -8.82
C SER A 394 -18.49 -1.43 -10.19
N VAL A 395 -17.70 -0.60 -10.88
CA VAL A 395 -17.96 -0.21 -12.26
C VAL A 395 -17.56 -1.36 -13.18
N ARG A 396 -18.52 -1.90 -13.92
CA ARG A 396 -18.24 -2.89 -14.97
C ARG A 396 -17.58 -2.18 -16.14
N ALA A 397 -16.32 -2.51 -16.42
CA ALA A 397 -15.69 -2.10 -17.67
C ALA A 397 -16.47 -2.74 -18.83
N SER A 398 -16.96 -1.94 -19.76
CA SER A 398 -17.61 -2.43 -20.97
C SER A 398 -16.58 -3.20 -21.80
N HIS A 399 -16.66 -4.54 -21.75
CA HIS A 399 -15.81 -5.46 -22.52
C HIS A 399 -15.88 -5.27 -24.04
N ALA A 400 -16.76 -4.38 -24.53
CA ALA A 400 -16.96 -4.07 -25.95
C ALA A 400 -15.91 -3.13 -26.56
N ALA A 401 -15.14 -2.38 -25.75
CA ALA A 401 -14.13 -1.46 -26.30
C ALA A 401 -12.78 -2.16 -26.61
N ASP A 402 -12.40 -3.19 -25.85
CA ASP A 402 -11.13 -3.92 -26.06
C ASP A 402 -11.22 -5.01 -27.15
N GLN A 403 -12.42 -5.51 -27.47
CA GLN A 403 -12.60 -6.52 -28.54
C GLN A 403 -12.74 -5.91 -29.95
N ALA A 404 -12.89 -4.59 -30.07
CA ALA A 404 -12.96 -3.93 -31.37
C ALA A 404 -11.59 -3.77 -32.05
N ASP A 405 -10.50 -3.81 -31.28
CA ASP A 405 -9.12 -3.72 -31.78
C ASP A 405 -8.48 -5.08 -32.09
N GLU A 406 -9.19 -6.18 -31.78
CA GLU A 406 -8.75 -7.55 -32.05
C GLU A 406 -9.77 -8.27 -32.94
N ALA A 407 -10.08 -7.66 -34.09
CA ALA A 407 -10.73 -8.39 -35.18
C ALA A 407 -9.77 -9.47 -35.70
N PRO A 408 -10.20 -10.74 -35.81
CA PRO A 408 -9.36 -11.79 -36.36
C PRO A 408 -9.08 -11.47 -37.83
N ALA A 409 -7.80 -11.35 -38.18
CA ALA A 409 -7.36 -11.29 -39.56
C ALA A 409 -7.97 -12.48 -40.33
N THR A 410 -8.78 -12.16 -41.32
CA THR A 410 -9.36 -13.12 -42.26
C THR A 410 -8.22 -13.95 -42.87
N PRO A 411 -8.28 -15.30 -42.86
CA PRO A 411 -7.25 -16.10 -43.49
C PRO A 411 -7.25 -15.80 -45.00
N ALA A 412 -6.09 -15.35 -45.49
CA ALA A 412 -5.86 -15.07 -46.89
C ALA A 412 -6.17 -16.33 -47.74
N THR A 413 -7.08 -16.16 -48.70
CA THR A 413 -7.29 -17.12 -49.78
C THR A 413 -6.01 -17.21 -50.62
N PRO A 414 -5.47 -18.42 -50.90
CA PRO A 414 -4.29 -18.54 -51.74
C PRO A 414 -4.69 -18.40 -53.22
N ALA A 415 -4.41 -17.22 -53.79
CA ALA A 415 -4.45 -17.02 -55.24
C ALA A 415 -3.04 -17.28 -55.82
N GLY A 416 -2.93 -18.26 -56.73
CA GLY A 416 -1.87 -18.23 -57.75
C GLY A 416 -1.08 -19.51 -58.02
N VAL A 417 -1.73 -20.58 -58.49
CA VAL A 417 -1.06 -21.55 -59.38
C VAL A 417 -1.56 -21.28 -60.80
N ARG A 418 -0.78 -20.53 -61.57
CA ARG A 418 -1.00 -20.25 -62.99
C ARG A 418 -0.72 -21.52 -63.81
N ALA A 419 -1.75 -22.05 -64.47
CA ALA A 419 -1.60 -22.96 -65.60
C ALA A 419 -0.96 -22.22 -66.78
N ARG A 420 0.18 -22.70 -67.28
CA ARG A 420 0.76 -22.27 -68.56
C ARG A 420 0.09 -23.03 -69.70
N HIS A 421 -0.74 -22.34 -70.46
CA HIS A 421 -1.14 -22.75 -71.80
C HIS A 421 -0.01 -22.40 -72.78
N THR A 422 0.55 -23.40 -73.45
CA THR A 422 1.45 -23.22 -74.59
C THR A 422 0.62 -23.27 -75.89
N PRO A 423 0.81 -22.34 -76.84
CA PRO A 423 0.04 -22.33 -78.08
C PRO A 423 0.64 -23.29 -79.13
N ARG A 424 -0.28 -23.94 -79.83
CA ARG A 424 -0.09 -24.77 -81.01
C ARG A 424 0.37 -23.88 -82.18
N GLN A 425 1.56 -24.13 -82.73
CA GLN A 425 1.93 -23.63 -84.06
C GLN A 425 1.93 -24.78 -85.06
N VAL A 426 1.29 -24.49 -86.18
CA VAL A 426 1.14 -25.29 -87.38
C VAL A 426 2.39 -25.12 -88.24
N ARG A 427 3.06 -26.22 -88.58
CA ARG A 427 3.42 -26.56 -89.96
C ARG A 427 3.83 -28.02 -90.07
#